data_AF-A0A174PXE2-F1
#
_entry.id   AF-A0A174PXE2-F1
#
_cell.length_a   1.000
_cell.length_b   1.000
_cell.length_c   1.000
_cell.angle_alpha   90.00
_cell.angle_beta   90.00
_cell.angle_gamma   90.00
#
_symmetry.space_group_name_H-M   'P 1'
#
loop_
_entity.id
_entity.type
_entity.pdbx_description
1 polymer ?
#
loop_
_entity_poly.entity_id
_entity_poly.type
_entity_poly.pdbx_seq_one_letter_code
_entity_poly.pdbx_strand_id
1 'polypeptide(L)' 'MAAILMIAYIAAAYWATNKIWWSKKVYVYSNATYFYMTRFIICMVAGFVTIPIALLLTLVGKN' A
#
# COMPACT_ATOMS: atom_id res chain seq x y z
N MET A 1 15.18 -17.54 4.97
CA MET A 1 15.50 -16.14 5.28
C MET A 1 14.97 -15.17 4.22
N ALA A 2 15.35 -15.29 2.95
CA ALA A 2 14.96 -14.35 1.88
C ALA A 2 13.43 -14.29 1.60
N ALA A 3 12.74 -15.44 1.53
CA ALA A 3 11.31 -15.48 1.25
C ALA A 3 10.45 -14.82 2.35
N ILE A 4 10.86 -14.95 3.62
CA ILE A 4 10.16 -14.37 4.76
C ILE A 4 10.21 -12.84 4.71
N LEU A 5 11.37 -12.28 4.36
CA LEU A 5 11.55 -10.82 4.18
C LEU A 5 10.74 -10.29 3.00
N MET A 6 10.66 -11.05 1.90
CA MET A 6 9.81 -10.69 0.75
C MET A 6 8.32 -10.66 1.11
N ILE A 7 7.82 -11.65 1.84
CA ILE A 7 6.42 -11.69 2.27
C ILE A 7 6.12 -10.53 3.23
N ALA A 8 7.01 -10.27 4.19
CA ALA A 8 6.89 -9.14 5.11
C ALA A 8 6.88 -7.80 4.36
N TYR A 9 7.73 -7.64 3.34
CA TYR A 9 7.76 -6.45 2.50
C TYR A 9 6.45 -6.25 1.73
N ILE A 10 5.90 -7.31 1.12
CA ILE A 10 4.64 -7.24 0.38
C ILE A 10 3.49 -6.83 1.30
N ALA A 11 3.41 -7.43 2.50
CA ALA A 11 2.38 -7.08 3.48
C ALA A 11 2.51 -5.61 3.94
N ALA A 12 3.73 -5.15 4.25
CA ALA A 12 4.00 -3.79 4.66
C ALA A 12 3.73 -2.77 3.55
N ALA A 13 4.14 -3.07 2.31
CA ALA A 13 3.90 -2.25 1.14
C ALA A 13 2.40 -2.14 0.83
N TYR A 14 1.65 -3.23 0.97
CA TYR A 14 0.20 -3.23 0.79
C TYR A 14 -0.51 -2.35 1.82
N TRP A 15 -0.14 -2.49 3.09
CA TRP A 15 -0.66 -1.63 4.15
C TRP A 15 -0.34 -0.15 3.92
N ALA A 16 0.92 0.17 3.62
CA ALA A 16 1.40 1.53 3.43
C ALA A 16 0.73 2.24 2.24
N THR A 17 0.62 1.54 1.11
CA THR A 17 0.01 2.08 -0.11
C THR A 17 -1.49 2.30 0.08
N ASN A 18 -2.19 1.38 0.77
CA ASN A 18 -3.59 1.59 1.13
C ASN A 18 -3.76 2.82 2.02
N LYS A 19 -2.87 3.02 3.01
CA LYS A 19 -2.94 4.14 3.94
C LYS A 19 -2.74 5.50 3.26
N ILE A 20 -1.79 5.59 2.33
CA ILE A 20 -1.46 6.83 1.62
C ILE A 20 -2.51 7.17 0.56
N TRP A 21 -2.80 6.20 -0.31
CA TRP A 21 -3.55 6.49 -1.53
C TRP A 21 -5.05 6.20 -1.34
N TRP A 22 -5.38 5.10 -0.67
CA TRP A 22 -6.76 4.60 -0.62
C TRP A 22 -7.52 4.91 0.67
N SER A 23 -6.87 5.42 1.72
CA SER A 23 -7.51 5.60 3.03
C SER A 23 -8.41 6.83 3.14
N LYS A 24 -8.26 7.84 2.28
CA LYS A 24 -8.95 9.14 2.42
C LYS A 24 -9.86 9.50 1.24
N LYS A 25 -10.15 8.56 0.34
CA LYS A 25 -10.96 8.80 -0.86
C LYS A 25 -11.95 7.65 -1.06
N VAL A 26 -13.18 7.98 -1.48
CA VAL A 26 -14.19 6.99 -1.91
C VAL A 26 -13.93 6.66 -3.38
N TYR A 27 -13.74 5.38 -3.68
CA TYR A 27 -13.46 4.90 -5.03
C TYR A 27 -14.68 4.18 -5.60
N VAL A 28 -15.22 4.70 -6.71
CA VAL A 28 -16.25 4.01 -7.49
C VAL A 28 -15.54 3.22 -8.58
N TYR A 29 -15.69 1.90 -8.59
CA TYR A 29 -15.09 1.01 -9.57
C TYR A 29 -16.17 0.16 -10.23
N SER A 30 -16.09 -0.01 -11.56
CA SER A 30 -17.00 -0.86 -12.33
C SER A 30 -16.59 -2.34 -12.31
N ASN A 31 -15.31 -2.64 -12.08
CA ASN A 31 -14.78 -4.00 -12.02
C ASN A 31 -13.84 -4.15 -10.82
N ALA A 32 -14.26 -4.98 -9.85
CA ALA A 32 -13.54 -5.20 -8.60
C ALA A 32 -12.16 -5.84 -8.84
N THR A 33 -12.08 -6.85 -9.72
CA THR A 33 -10.85 -7.61 -9.96
C THR A 33 -9.75 -6.72 -10.50
N TYR A 34 -10.08 -5.84 -11.46
CA TYR A 34 -9.10 -4.92 -12.02
C TYR A 34 -8.60 -3.93 -10.97
N PHE A 35 -9.49 -3.37 -10.15
CA PHE A 35 -9.14 -2.43 -9.09
C PHE A 35 -8.17 -3.00 -8.05
N TYR A 36 -8.37 -4.25 -7.63
CA TYR A 36 -7.44 -4.93 -6.70
C TYR A 36 -6.12 -5.33 -7.37
N MET A 37 -6.13 -5.73 -8.65
CA MET A 37 -4.90 -6.02 -9.40
C MET A 37 -4.03 -4.78 -9.57
N THR A 38 -4.62 -3.62 -9.89
CA THR A 38 -3.86 -2.37 -10.00
C THR A 38 -3.26 -1.97 -8.65
N ARG A 39 -4.02 -2.12 -7.55
CA ARG A 39 -3.51 -1.90 -6.18
C ARG A 39 -2.30 -2.77 -5.86
N PHE A 40 -2.35 -4.04 -6.21
CA PHE A 40 -1.26 -4.99 -5.96
C PHE A 40 0.00 -4.61 -6.75
N ILE A 41 -0.14 -4.28 -8.03
CA ILE A 41 0.97 -3.84 -8.88
C ILE A 41 1.59 -2.55 -8.34
N ILE A 42 0.77 -1.57 -7.96
CA ILE A 42 1.24 -0.32 -7.38
C ILE A 42 2.00 -0.56 -6.08
N CYS A 43 1.55 -1.49 -5.22
CA CYS A 43 2.30 -1.85 -4.02
C CYS A 43 3.67 -2.46 -4.32
N MET A 44 3.78 -3.27 -5.37
CA MET A 44 5.06 -3.88 -5.73
C MET A 44 6.05 -2.87 -6.28
N VAL A 45 5.58 -1.89 -7.07
CA VAL A 45 6.45 -0.87 -7.69
C VAL A 45 6.75 0.27 -6.71
N ALA A 46 5.75 0.77 -6.00
CA ALA A 46 5.86 1.95 -5.13
C ALA A 46 6.11 1.62 -3.66
N GLY A 47 6.10 0.33 -3.26
CA GLY A 47 6.26 -0.13 -1.88
C GLY A 47 7.43 0.51 -1.13
N PHE A 48 8.57 0.67 -1.81
CA PHE A 48 9.78 1.23 -1.20
C PHE A 48 9.63 2.71 -0.81
N VAL A 49 8.79 3.46 -1.54
CA VAL A 49 8.49 4.88 -1.27
C VAL A 49 7.29 5.00 -0.33
N THR A 50 6.29 4.13 -0.48
CA THR A 50 5.06 4.22 0.31
C THR A 50 5.30 3.82 1.76
N ILE A 51 6.17 2.86 2.07
CA ILE A 51 6.49 2.46 3.45
C ILE A 51 7.01 3.64 4.31
N PRO A 52 8.08 4.36 3.94
CA PRO A 52 8.59 5.47 4.75
C PRO A 52 7.58 6.63 4.86
N ILE A 53 6.83 6.93 3.79
CA ILE A 53 5.79 7.97 3.82
C ILE A 53 4.65 7.59 4.76
N ALA A 54 4.22 6.33 4.75
CA ALA A 54 3.16 5.85 5.63
C ALA A 54 3.59 5.86 7.10
N LEU A 55 4.87 5.56 7.38
CA LEU A 55 5.46 5.70 8.71
C LEU A 55 5.46 7.17 9.15
N LEU A 56 5.89 8.10 8.30
CA LEU A 56 5.85 9.54 8.60
C LEU A 56 4.42 10.04 8.86
N LEU A 57 3.46 9.67 8.02
CA LEU A 57 2.05 10.04 8.23
C LEU A 57 1.49 9.47 9.54
N THR A 58 1.94 8.28 9.93
CA THR A 58 1.55 7.66 11.20
C THR A 58 2.17 8.36 12.40
N LEU A 59 3.44 8.76 12.31
CA LEU A 59 4.14 9.50 13.37
C LEU A 59 3.61 10.94 13.53
N VAL A 60 3.21 11.59 12.43
CA VAL A 60 2.63 12.94 12.44
C VAL A 60 1.17 12.93 12.93
N GLY A 61 0.59 11.75 13.24
CA GLY A 61 -0.79 11.64 13.72
C GLY A 61 -1.84 11.98 12.67
N LYS A 62 -1.45 12.00 11.38
CA LYS A 62 -2.28 12.48 10.27
C LYS A 62 -3.12 11.38 9.62
N ASN A 63 -3.43 10.32 10.39
CA ASN A 63 -4.26 9.20 9.93
C ASN A 63 -5.74 9.52 10.13
#